data_AF-A0A397C5U0-F1
#
_entry.id   AF-A0A397C5U0-F1
#
_cell.length_a   1.000
_cell.length_b   1.000
_cell.length_c   1.000
_cell.angle_alpha   90.00
_cell.angle_beta   90.00
_cell.angle_gamma   90.00
#
_symmetry.space_group_name_H-M   'P 1'
#
loop_
_entity.id
_entity.type
_entity.pdbx_description
1 polymer ?
#
loop_
_entity_poly.entity_id
_entity_poly.type
_entity_poly.pdbx_seq_one_letter_code
_entity_poly.pdbx_strand_id
1 'polypeptide(L)'
;MANRACTSRQKTARLRGIGTTLPQEAEEQLTRWVHGMRKDGIPVTYAMLRLMTLETAIDVGLTEAEFKTGWHWIRGFKQRNNLTFRTKTRAKENTVWVKRGGKSKDRATAMLLADSTGAKHPLFLVLKTTKSTLKEVVQENLKKRQGFGKKVWREVLPLQRAHRCQIYGTPTAWWNAGISLAFLKFHFASRADRATKKVMLIWDDFSAHFTEEVVAYAEIMY
;
A
#
# COMPACT_ATOMS: atom_id res chain seq x y z
N MET A 1 47.59 -21.07 41.60
CA MET A 1 46.90 -21.10 40.29
C MET A 1 45.40 -21.26 40.53
N ALA A 2 44.58 -20.26 40.24
CA ALA A 2 43.12 -20.38 40.30
C ALA A 2 42.54 -20.03 38.92
N ASN A 3 42.18 -21.06 38.16
CA ASN A 3 41.66 -20.93 36.81
C ASN A 3 40.12 -20.78 36.91
N ARG A 4 39.60 -19.55 36.85
CA ARG A 4 38.14 -19.33 36.80
C ARG A 4 37.64 -19.60 35.38
N ALA A 5 36.89 -20.69 35.20
CA ALA A 5 36.22 -20.98 33.94
C ALA A 5 35.22 -19.86 33.60
N CYS A 6 35.36 -19.28 32.40
CA CYS A 6 34.49 -18.23 31.90
C CYS A 6 33.10 -18.79 31.57
N THR A 7 32.07 -18.35 32.31
CA THR A 7 30.67 -18.78 32.14
C THR A 7 29.95 -18.07 30.98
N SER A 8 30.64 -17.24 30.18
CA SER A 8 30.03 -16.43 29.10
C SER A 8 29.33 -17.24 28.00
N ARG A 9 29.62 -18.55 27.90
CA ARG A 9 29.01 -19.47 26.92
C ARG A 9 27.84 -20.29 27.46
N GLN A 10 27.53 -20.21 28.76
CA GLN A 10 26.39 -20.90 29.34
C GLN A 10 25.12 -20.08 29.09
N LYS A 11 24.33 -20.49 28.08
CA LYS A 11 23.00 -19.94 27.84
C LYS A 11 21.98 -20.78 28.61
N THR A 12 21.36 -20.22 29.63
CA THR A 12 20.21 -20.84 30.30
C THR A 12 18.97 -20.63 29.42
N ALA A 13 18.48 -21.70 28.79
CA ALA A 13 17.22 -21.69 28.06
C ALA A 13 16.13 -22.37 28.91
N ARG A 14 15.03 -21.66 29.18
CA ARG A 14 13.85 -22.27 29.82
C ARG A 14 13.08 -23.08 28.79
N LEU A 15 12.39 -24.14 29.23
CA LEU A 15 11.45 -24.88 28.38
C LEU A 15 10.38 -23.92 27.84
N ARG A 16 9.91 -24.17 26.61
CA ARG A 16 8.77 -23.44 26.00
C ARG A 16 7.59 -23.45 26.98
N GLY A 17 6.93 -22.30 27.16
CA GLY A 17 5.78 -22.16 28.07
C GLY A 17 6.10 -21.68 29.49
N ILE A 18 7.31 -21.90 30.02
CA ILE A 18 7.65 -21.55 31.42
C ILE A 18 7.99 -20.05 31.60
N GLY A 19 8.35 -19.36 30.52
CA GLY A 19 8.74 -17.94 30.53
C GLY A 19 7.87 -17.05 29.65
N THR A 20 6.71 -17.54 29.21
CA THR A 20 5.78 -16.81 28.35
C THR A 20 4.53 -16.44 29.13
N THR A 21 4.04 -15.21 28.96
CA THR A 21 2.83 -14.73 29.64
C THR A 21 1.55 -15.36 29.08
N LEU A 22 1.60 -15.98 27.89
CA LEU A 22 0.49 -16.68 27.26
C LEU A 22 0.73 -18.20 27.34
N PRO A 23 -0.32 -19.02 27.60
CA PRO A 23 -0.24 -20.49 27.52
C PRO A 23 0.23 -20.99 26.15
N GLN A 24 0.80 -22.19 26.11
CA GLN A 24 1.35 -22.77 24.88
C GLN A 24 0.26 -22.97 23.81
N GLU A 25 -0.91 -23.47 24.21
CA GLU A 25 -2.03 -23.74 23.33
C GLU A 25 -2.51 -22.47 22.62
N ALA A 26 -2.51 -21.36 23.36
CA ALA A 26 -2.86 -20.04 22.85
C ALA A 26 -1.79 -19.48 21.89
N GLU A 27 -0.49 -19.63 22.19
CA GLU A 27 0.58 -19.27 21.25
C GLU A 27 0.51 -20.10 19.95
N GLU A 28 0.10 -21.37 20.04
CA GLU A 28 -0.09 -22.25 18.88
C GLU A 28 -1.28 -21.85 18.03
N GLN A 29 -2.40 -21.45 18.64
CA GLN A 29 -3.56 -20.90 17.92
C GLN A 29 -3.19 -19.65 17.13
N LEU A 30 -2.46 -18.71 17.76
CA LEU A 30 -1.96 -17.52 17.08
C LEU A 30 -1.02 -17.86 15.93
N THR A 31 -0.16 -18.85 16.12
CA THR A 31 0.76 -19.32 15.08
C THR A 31 -0.01 -19.92 13.89
N ARG A 32 -1.02 -20.76 14.15
CA ARG A 32 -1.91 -21.33 13.12
C ARG A 32 -2.66 -20.23 12.36
N TRP A 33 -3.21 -19.25 13.07
CA TRP A 33 -3.88 -18.09 12.47
C TRP A 33 -2.93 -17.31 11.55
N VAL A 34 -1.70 -17.00 11.99
CA VAL A 34 -0.70 -16.32 11.15
C VAL A 34 -0.40 -17.11 9.88
N HIS A 35 -0.26 -18.44 9.97
CA HIS A 35 -0.03 -19.28 8.80
C HIS A 35 -1.22 -19.32 7.84
N GLY A 36 -2.46 -19.38 8.35
CA GLY A 36 -3.68 -19.30 7.54
C GLY A 36 -3.76 -18.00 6.75
N MET A 37 -3.64 -16.86 7.43
CA MET A 37 -3.64 -15.54 6.79
C MET A 37 -2.57 -15.42 5.69
N ARG A 38 -1.37 -15.96 5.94
CA ARG A 38 -0.28 -15.97 4.95
C ARG A 38 -0.54 -16.90 3.77
N LYS A 39 -1.22 -18.03 3.99
CA LYS A 39 -1.65 -18.96 2.92
C LYS A 39 -2.65 -18.28 2.00
N ASP A 40 -3.53 -17.46 2.56
CA ASP A 40 -4.56 -16.70 1.83
C ASP A 40 -4.02 -15.41 1.20
N GLY A 41 -2.70 -15.15 1.31
CA GLY A 41 -2.05 -13.97 0.74
C GLY A 41 -2.27 -12.67 1.52
N ILE A 42 -2.92 -12.74 2.68
CA ILE A 42 -3.23 -11.57 3.52
C ILE A 42 -2.00 -11.22 4.38
N PRO A 43 -1.47 -9.98 4.29
CA PRO A 43 -0.34 -9.57 5.10
C PRO A 43 -0.76 -9.43 6.57
N VAL A 44 -0.18 -10.23 7.46
CA VAL A 44 -0.36 -10.05 8.91
C VAL A 44 0.48 -8.86 9.36
N THR A 45 -0.17 -7.71 9.59
CA THR A 45 0.49 -6.50 10.09
C THR A 45 0.75 -6.58 11.60
N TYR A 46 1.53 -5.64 12.14
CA TYR A 46 1.75 -5.52 13.58
C TYR A 46 0.45 -5.30 14.35
N ALA A 47 -0.44 -4.44 13.85
CA ALA A 47 -1.71 -4.13 14.48
C ALA A 47 -2.63 -5.36 14.53
N MET A 48 -2.74 -6.10 13.43
CA MET A 48 -3.54 -7.33 13.38
C MET A 48 -3.03 -8.38 14.36
N LEU A 49 -1.71 -8.63 14.38
CA LEU A 49 -1.13 -9.57 15.33
C LEU A 49 -1.34 -9.12 16.78
N ARG A 50 -1.24 -7.83 17.06
CA ARG A 50 -1.50 -7.26 18.39
C ARG A 50 -2.95 -7.51 18.82
N LEU A 51 -3.93 -7.20 17.96
CA LEU A 51 -5.36 -7.39 18.24
C LEU A 51 -5.69 -8.86 18.52
N MET A 52 -5.29 -9.76 17.62
CA MET A 52 -5.54 -11.19 17.81
C MET A 52 -4.91 -11.72 19.10
N THR A 53 -3.71 -11.25 19.44
CA THR A 53 -3.07 -11.71 20.67
C THR A 53 -3.79 -11.20 21.92
N LEU A 54 -4.33 -9.97 21.89
CA LEU A 54 -5.15 -9.45 22.99
C LEU A 54 -6.45 -10.24 23.15
N GLU A 55 -7.13 -10.54 22.04
CA GLU A 55 -8.35 -11.36 22.03
C GLU A 55 -8.09 -12.76 22.58
N THR A 56 -7.05 -13.44 22.10
CA THR A 56 -6.65 -14.76 22.64
C THR A 56 -6.26 -14.69 24.12
N ALA A 57 -5.69 -13.57 24.59
CA ALA A 57 -5.36 -13.39 26.01
C ALA A 57 -6.64 -13.28 26.87
N ILE A 58 -7.66 -12.56 26.38
CA ILE A 58 -8.97 -12.47 27.03
C ILE A 58 -9.63 -13.85 27.11
N ASP A 59 -9.57 -14.63 26.03
CA ASP A 59 -10.17 -15.98 25.98
C ASP A 59 -9.54 -16.95 26.99
N VAL A 60 -8.26 -16.79 27.31
CA VAL A 60 -7.58 -17.57 28.37
C VAL A 60 -7.70 -16.94 29.75
N GLY A 61 -8.51 -15.89 29.90
CA GLY A 61 -8.83 -15.24 31.18
C GLY A 61 -7.80 -14.23 31.67
N LEU A 62 -6.91 -13.74 30.81
CA LEU A 62 -5.92 -12.71 31.16
C LEU A 62 -6.49 -11.31 30.95
N THR A 63 -6.28 -10.44 31.92
CA THR A 63 -6.63 -9.01 31.82
C THR A 63 -5.53 -8.21 31.12
N GLU A 64 -5.86 -7.02 30.58
CA GLU A 64 -4.86 -6.12 29.96
C GLU A 64 -3.74 -5.67 30.93
N ALA A 65 -4.00 -5.74 32.24
CA ALA A 65 -3.00 -5.46 33.27
C ALA A 65 -1.95 -6.57 33.37
N GLU A 66 -2.36 -7.82 33.18
CA GLU A 66 -1.53 -9.03 33.28
C GLU A 66 -0.79 -9.32 31.97
N PHE A 67 -1.41 -8.99 30.84
CA PHE A 67 -0.82 -9.23 29.53
C PHE A 67 -0.87 -8.01 28.61
N LYS A 68 0.29 -7.37 28.45
CA LYS A 68 0.50 -6.32 27.46
C LYS A 68 1.17 -6.89 26.23
N THR A 69 0.49 -6.80 25.08
CA THR A 69 1.03 -7.12 23.75
C THR A 69 2.02 -6.03 23.29
N GLY A 70 3.13 -5.89 24.02
CA GLY A 70 4.18 -4.92 23.73
C GLY A 70 5.12 -5.39 22.63
N TRP A 71 5.90 -4.46 22.08
CA TRP A 71 6.89 -4.73 21.03
C TRP A 71 7.86 -5.87 21.40
N HIS A 72 8.31 -5.91 22.65
CA HIS A 72 9.22 -6.95 23.15
C HIS A 72 8.57 -8.35 23.13
N TRP A 73 7.32 -8.46 23.55
CA TRP A 73 6.59 -9.74 23.52
C TRP A 73 6.39 -10.20 22.08
N ILE A 74 5.91 -9.32 21.20
CA ILE A 74 5.69 -9.62 19.77
C ILE A 74 7.00 -10.04 19.07
N ARG A 75 8.12 -9.38 19.41
CA ARG A 75 9.45 -9.76 18.91
C ARG A 75 9.86 -11.15 19.40
N GLY A 76 9.64 -11.44 20.68
CA GLY A 76 9.93 -12.74 21.29
C GLY A 76 9.08 -13.87 20.68
N PHE A 77 7.76 -13.67 20.57
CA PHE A 77 6.83 -14.60 19.93
C PHE A 77 7.28 -14.99 18.52
N LYS A 78 7.68 -14.00 17.73
CA LYS A 78 8.20 -14.22 16.36
C LYS A 78 9.47 -15.06 16.33
N GLN A 79 10.42 -14.76 17.22
CA GLN A 79 11.66 -15.49 17.30
C GLN A 79 11.43 -16.94 17.75
N ARG A 80 10.53 -17.16 18.72
CA ARG A 80 10.18 -18.51 19.19
C ARG A 80 9.49 -19.32 18.12
N ASN A 81 8.60 -18.72 17.33
CA ASN A 81 7.77 -19.42 16.34
C ASN A 81 8.31 -19.33 14.91
N ASN A 82 9.57 -18.93 14.72
CA ASN A 82 10.21 -18.77 13.40
C ASN A 82 9.40 -17.89 12.42
N LEU A 83 8.61 -16.95 12.94
CA LEU A 83 7.78 -16.05 12.16
C LEU A 83 8.60 -14.81 11.79
N THR A 84 9.09 -14.74 10.56
CA THR A 84 9.65 -13.48 10.05
C THR A 84 8.55 -12.68 9.35
N PHE A 85 8.52 -11.36 9.53
CA PHE A 85 7.82 -10.45 8.59
C PHE A 85 8.53 -10.38 7.24
N ARG A 86 9.73 -11.00 7.14
CA ARG A 86 10.62 -10.92 5.98
C ARG A 86 10.39 -11.99 4.94
N THR A 87 9.53 -12.99 5.17
CA THR A 87 8.88 -13.66 4.05
C THR A 87 8.17 -12.54 3.30
N LYS A 88 8.64 -12.21 2.08
CA LYS A 88 8.15 -11.10 1.27
C LYS A 88 6.66 -11.31 0.97
N THR A 89 5.78 -11.00 1.91
CA THR A 89 4.39 -10.62 1.64
C THR A 89 4.45 -9.25 1.01
N ARG A 90 4.88 -9.26 -0.26
CA ARG A 90 4.49 -8.23 -1.20
C ARG A 90 2.97 -8.30 -1.28
N ALA A 91 2.27 -7.54 -0.43
CA ALA A 91 1.20 -6.73 -0.96
C ALA A 91 1.90 -5.77 -1.93
N LYS A 92 2.24 -6.26 -3.13
CA LYS A 92 2.79 -5.37 -4.13
C LYS A 92 1.58 -4.69 -4.71
N GLU A 93 1.51 -3.37 -4.52
CA GLU A 93 1.39 -2.51 -5.69
C GLU A 93 2.12 -3.19 -6.84
N ASN A 94 1.50 -3.51 -7.97
CA ASN A 94 2.22 -4.13 -9.06
C ASN A 94 3.20 -3.12 -9.70
N THR A 95 4.23 -2.70 -8.96
CA THR A 95 5.42 -2.05 -9.49
C THR A 95 6.10 -3.06 -10.39
N VAL A 96 5.77 -3.00 -11.67
CA VAL A 96 6.50 -3.71 -12.71
C VAL A 96 7.82 -2.98 -12.89
N TRP A 97 8.92 -3.61 -12.46
CA TRP A 97 10.26 -3.11 -12.72
C TRP A 97 10.62 -3.47 -14.16
N VAL A 98 10.40 -2.54 -15.09
CA VAL A 98 10.93 -2.69 -16.45
C VAL A 98 12.42 -2.36 -16.40
N LYS A 99 13.28 -3.38 -16.45
CA LYS A 99 14.73 -3.17 -16.56
C LYS A 99 15.01 -2.52 -17.91
N ARG A 100 15.54 -1.30 -17.88
CA ARG A 100 16.16 -0.63 -19.03
C ARG A 100 17.64 -0.45 -18.71
N GLY A 101 18.52 -1.11 -19.47
CA GLY A 101 19.96 -1.11 -19.19
C GLY A 101 20.57 0.30 -19.20
N GLY A 102 21.36 0.61 -18.17
CA GLY A 102 22.28 1.76 -18.15
C GLY A 102 21.69 3.17 -17.98
N LYS A 103 20.40 3.33 -17.66
CA LYS A 103 19.79 4.67 -17.46
C LYS A 103 19.22 4.86 -16.05
N SER A 104 19.02 6.12 -15.65
CA SER A 104 18.43 6.51 -14.37
C SER A 104 17.06 5.87 -14.17
N LYS A 105 16.77 5.53 -12.90
CA LYS A 105 15.47 5.02 -12.47
C LYS A 105 14.44 6.14 -12.50
N ASP A 106 13.65 6.22 -13.56
CA ASP A 106 12.52 7.13 -13.64
C ASP A 106 11.27 6.46 -13.05
N ARG A 107 10.62 7.16 -12.10
CA ARG A 107 9.39 6.69 -11.47
C ARG A 107 8.20 7.06 -12.35
N ALA A 108 7.31 6.10 -12.56
CA ALA A 108 5.99 6.29 -13.15
C ALA A 108 4.94 5.60 -12.25
N THR A 109 3.77 6.20 -12.11
CA THR A 109 2.63 5.63 -11.38
C THR A 109 1.47 5.48 -12.36
N ALA A 110 0.80 4.34 -12.33
CA ALA A 110 -0.29 4.01 -13.25
C ALA A 110 -1.56 3.73 -12.45
N MET A 111 -2.72 4.15 -12.95
CA MET A 111 -4.02 3.73 -12.45
C MET A 111 -4.77 3.00 -13.56
N LEU A 112 -5.13 1.76 -13.25
CA LEU A 112 -5.85 0.84 -14.13
C LEU A 112 -7.29 0.77 -13.68
N LEU A 113 -8.22 0.85 -14.62
CA LEU A 113 -9.65 0.66 -14.37
C LEU A 113 -10.15 -0.52 -15.20
N ALA A 114 -10.87 -1.42 -14.54
CA ALA A 114 -11.62 -2.48 -15.18
C ALA A 114 -13.02 -2.55 -14.57
N ASP A 115 -14.01 -2.90 -15.39
CA ASP A 115 -15.38 -3.12 -14.91
C ASP A 115 -15.60 -4.57 -14.45
N SER A 116 -16.80 -4.87 -13.95
CA SER A 116 -17.18 -6.20 -13.47
C SER A 116 -17.21 -7.27 -14.56
N THR A 117 -17.21 -6.88 -15.84
CA THR A 117 -17.12 -7.81 -16.98
C THR A 117 -15.66 -8.14 -17.34
N GLY A 118 -14.70 -7.48 -16.69
CA GLY A 118 -13.29 -7.57 -17.00
C GLY A 118 -12.85 -6.68 -18.16
N ALA A 119 -13.74 -5.81 -18.67
CA ALA A 119 -13.38 -4.87 -19.72
C ALA A 119 -12.43 -3.80 -19.16
N LYS A 120 -11.32 -3.58 -19.85
CA LYS A 120 -10.29 -2.61 -19.45
C LYS A 120 -10.59 -1.25 -20.07
N HIS A 121 -10.53 -0.21 -19.26
CA HIS A 121 -10.74 1.17 -19.69
C HIS A 121 -9.40 1.90 -19.95
N PRO A 122 -9.43 3.07 -20.62
CA PRO A 122 -8.24 3.88 -20.86
C PRO A 122 -7.36 4.07 -19.62
N LEU A 123 -6.06 3.86 -19.80
CA LEU A 123 -5.07 3.93 -18.72
C LEU A 123 -4.75 5.38 -18.33
N PHE A 124 -4.53 5.64 -17.04
CA PHE A 124 -3.92 6.88 -16.57
C PHE A 124 -2.49 6.64 -16.09
N LEU A 125 -1.56 7.46 -16.57
CA LEU A 125 -0.14 7.43 -16.24
C LEU A 125 0.29 8.77 -15.64
N VAL A 126 1.09 8.73 -14.59
CA VAL A 126 1.76 9.89 -14.00
C VAL A 126 3.27 9.67 -14.08
N LEU A 127 3.95 10.49 -14.87
CA LEU A 127 5.38 10.44 -15.11
C LEU A 127 6.10 11.53 -14.32
N LYS A 128 7.35 11.26 -13.93
CA LYS A 128 8.19 12.27 -13.30
C LYS A 128 8.56 13.36 -14.31
N THR A 129 8.32 14.62 -13.97
CA THR A 129 8.74 15.77 -14.78
C THR A 129 9.47 16.83 -13.97
N THR A 130 10.46 17.48 -14.56
CA THR A 130 11.11 18.64 -13.92
C THR A 130 10.15 19.82 -13.93
N LYS A 131 9.89 20.41 -12.76
CA LYS A 131 9.08 21.63 -12.64
C LYS A 131 9.81 22.80 -13.28
N SER A 132 9.10 23.60 -14.07
CA SER A 132 9.62 24.89 -14.55
C SER A 132 9.80 25.87 -13.36
N THR A 133 10.82 26.73 -13.43
CA THR A 133 11.05 27.79 -12.43
C THR A 133 10.09 28.97 -12.59
N LEU A 134 9.67 29.25 -13.83
CA LEU A 134 8.75 30.35 -14.15
C LEU A 134 7.31 30.00 -13.77
N LYS A 135 6.70 30.76 -12.85
CA LYS A 135 5.35 30.50 -12.31
C LYS A 135 4.26 30.49 -13.40
N GLU A 136 4.31 31.44 -14.34
CA GLU A 136 3.36 31.51 -15.46
C GLU A 136 3.43 30.28 -16.36
N VAL A 137 4.65 29.81 -16.67
CA VAL A 137 4.88 28.59 -17.44
C VAL A 137 4.39 27.37 -16.68
N VAL A 138 4.57 27.32 -15.35
CA VAL A 138 4.01 26.25 -14.51
C VAL A 138 2.48 26.21 -14.62
N GLN A 139 1.80 27.36 -14.46
CA GLN A 139 0.35 27.44 -14.57
C GLN A 139 -0.14 27.05 -15.97
N GLU A 140 0.52 27.51 -17.02
CA GLU A 140 0.17 27.14 -18.39
C GLU A 140 0.37 25.63 -18.63
N ASN A 141 1.47 25.06 -18.17
CA ASN A 141 1.75 23.63 -18.32
C ASN A 141 0.71 22.77 -17.59
N LEU A 142 0.31 23.16 -16.38
CA LEU A 142 -0.73 22.45 -15.63
C LEU A 142 -2.08 22.52 -16.34
N LYS A 143 -2.46 23.70 -16.85
CA LYS A 143 -3.77 23.89 -17.51
C LYS A 143 -3.84 23.26 -18.90
N LYS A 144 -2.80 23.42 -19.73
CA LYS A 144 -2.86 23.08 -21.17
C LYS A 144 -2.09 21.83 -21.54
N ARG A 145 -1.14 21.40 -20.71
CA ARG A 145 -0.12 20.39 -21.08
C ARG A 145 0.02 19.29 -20.03
N GLN A 146 -0.98 19.14 -19.16
CA GLN A 146 -1.03 18.07 -18.15
C GLN A 146 0.24 17.98 -17.29
N GLY A 147 0.92 19.11 -17.05
CA GLY A 147 2.16 19.19 -16.27
C GLY A 147 3.46 18.96 -17.07
N PHE A 148 3.38 18.80 -18.38
CA PHE A 148 4.54 18.74 -19.28
C PHE A 148 4.92 20.11 -19.85
N GLY A 149 6.21 20.30 -20.11
CA GLY A 149 6.70 21.44 -20.89
C GLY A 149 6.32 21.33 -22.37
N LYS A 150 6.32 22.47 -23.07
CA LYS A 150 5.92 22.58 -24.50
C LYS A 150 6.60 21.57 -25.43
N LYS A 151 7.90 21.30 -25.25
CA LYS A 151 8.65 20.34 -26.08
C LYS A 151 8.15 18.91 -25.87
N VAL A 152 8.19 18.43 -24.64
CA VAL A 152 7.76 17.06 -24.27
C VAL A 152 6.27 16.83 -24.60
N TRP A 153 5.43 17.85 -24.41
CA TRP A 153 4.01 17.76 -24.73
C TRP A 153 3.72 17.44 -26.21
N ARG A 154 4.59 17.87 -27.14
CA ARG A 154 4.44 17.55 -28.58
C ARG A 154 4.61 16.05 -28.85
N GLU A 155 5.32 15.33 -27.99
CA GLU A 155 5.51 13.88 -28.09
C GLU A 155 4.45 13.11 -27.30
N VAL A 156 4.09 13.61 -26.11
CA VAL A 156 3.12 12.97 -25.21
C VAL A 156 1.71 12.97 -25.80
N LEU A 157 1.27 14.08 -26.40
CA LEU A 157 -0.09 14.19 -26.93
C LEU A 157 -0.39 13.16 -28.05
N PRO A 158 0.48 12.96 -29.06
CA PRO A 158 0.33 11.87 -30.02
C PRO A 158 0.27 10.48 -29.37
N LEU A 159 1.10 10.21 -28.35
CA LEU A 159 1.12 8.93 -27.64
C LEU A 159 -0.22 8.64 -26.93
N GLN A 160 -0.80 9.64 -26.28
CA GLN A 160 -2.13 9.51 -25.66
C GLN A 160 -3.20 9.14 -26.67
N ARG A 161 -3.18 9.77 -27.85
CA ARG A 161 -4.14 9.48 -28.93
C ARG A 161 -3.94 8.08 -29.49
N ALA A 162 -2.69 7.69 -29.74
CA ALA A 162 -2.36 6.39 -30.31
C ALA A 162 -2.70 5.23 -29.38
N HIS A 163 -2.43 5.38 -28.07
CA HIS A 163 -2.61 4.31 -27.09
C HIS A 163 -3.89 4.42 -26.25
N ARG A 164 -4.75 5.41 -26.53
CA ARG A 164 -5.98 5.69 -25.78
C ARG A 164 -5.72 5.72 -24.27
N CYS A 165 -4.76 6.55 -23.85
CA CYS A 165 -4.41 6.73 -22.45
C CYS A 165 -4.34 8.22 -22.09
N GLN A 166 -4.32 8.52 -20.79
CA GLN A 166 -4.07 9.84 -20.25
C GLN A 166 -2.72 9.86 -19.56
N ILE A 167 -1.86 10.84 -19.88
CA ILE A 167 -0.50 10.92 -19.35
C ILE A 167 -0.32 12.28 -18.69
N TYR A 168 0.05 12.29 -17.42
CA TYR A 168 0.29 13.48 -16.61
C TYR A 168 1.75 13.55 -16.17
N GLY A 169 2.25 14.76 -15.99
CA GLY A 169 3.59 15.05 -15.52
C GLY A 169 3.56 15.70 -14.14
N THR A 170 4.21 15.10 -13.15
CA THR A 170 4.40 15.73 -11.83
C THR A 170 5.83 15.56 -11.32
N PRO A 171 6.37 16.49 -10.51
CA PRO A 171 7.73 16.36 -9.97
C PRO A 171 7.95 15.11 -9.11
N THR A 172 6.88 14.62 -8.47
CA THR A 172 6.91 13.44 -7.60
C THR A 172 6.58 12.14 -8.33
N ALA A 173 6.10 12.21 -9.58
CA ALA A 173 5.47 11.09 -10.29
C ALA A 173 4.34 10.44 -9.48
N TRP A 174 3.63 11.24 -8.69
CA TRP A 174 2.55 10.79 -7.81
C TRP A 174 1.24 11.49 -8.15
N TRP A 175 0.15 10.85 -7.73
CA TRP A 175 -1.21 11.37 -7.88
C TRP A 175 -1.45 12.57 -6.97
N ASN A 176 -2.40 13.40 -7.38
CA ASN A 176 -2.93 14.53 -6.62
C ASN A 176 -4.42 14.68 -6.93
N ALA A 177 -5.11 15.51 -6.14
CA ALA A 177 -6.54 15.76 -6.29
C ALA A 177 -6.97 16.10 -7.72
N GLY A 178 -6.21 16.97 -8.41
CA GLY A 178 -6.53 17.37 -9.77
C GLY A 178 -6.51 16.22 -10.77
N ILE A 179 -5.53 15.32 -10.67
CA ILE A 179 -5.44 14.14 -11.53
C ILE A 179 -6.52 13.12 -11.13
N SER A 180 -6.80 12.95 -9.84
CA SER A 180 -7.90 12.09 -9.34
C SER A 180 -9.27 12.56 -9.85
N LEU A 181 -9.55 13.86 -9.80
CA LEU A 181 -10.76 14.46 -10.37
C LEU A 181 -10.83 14.28 -11.89
N ALA A 182 -9.70 14.43 -12.59
CA ALA A 182 -9.64 14.19 -14.03
C ALA A 182 -9.94 12.74 -14.39
N PHE A 183 -9.45 11.78 -13.59
CA PHE A 183 -9.77 10.36 -13.73
C PHE A 183 -11.28 10.11 -13.57
N LEU A 184 -11.89 10.60 -12.49
CA LEU A 184 -13.33 10.44 -12.27
C LEU A 184 -14.15 11.06 -13.40
N LYS A 185 -13.81 12.29 -13.79
CA LYS A 185 -14.49 13.00 -14.88
C LYS A 185 -14.40 12.24 -16.19
N PHE A 186 -13.21 11.76 -16.54
CA PHE A 186 -12.96 11.07 -17.80
C PHE A 186 -13.76 9.77 -17.92
N HIS A 187 -13.84 8.98 -16.85
CA HIS A 187 -14.48 7.67 -16.90
C HIS A 187 -15.99 7.71 -16.60
N PHE A 188 -16.47 8.64 -15.77
CA PHE A 188 -17.81 8.56 -15.22
C PHE A 188 -18.70 9.77 -15.52
N ALA A 189 -18.16 10.94 -15.91
CA ALA A 189 -18.98 12.15 -16.06
C ALA A 189 -19.99 12.07 -17.22
N SER A 190 -19.68 11.29 -18.27
CA SER A 190 -20.51 11.15 -19.48
C SER A 190 -21.50 9.99 -19.42
N ARG A 191 -21.64 9.31 -18.28
CA ARG A 191 -22.60 8.22 -18.11
C ARG A 191 -24.04 8.73 -18.21
N ALA A 192 -24.79 8.22 -19.20
CA ALA A 192 -26.19 8.60 -19.42
C ALA A 192 -27.12 8.13 -18.28
N ASP A 193 -26.75 7.04 -17.61
CA ASP A 193 -27.51 6.40 -16.54
C ASP A 193 -27.14 6.92 -15.14
N ARG A 194 -26.38 8.03 -15.04
CA ARG A 194 -25.92 8.55 -13.74
C ARG A 194 -27.04 8.85 -12.75
N ALA A 195 -28.19 9.31 -13.24
CA ALA A 195 -29.34 9.64 -12.39
C ALA A 195 -30.06 8.40 -11.85
N THR A 196 -29.95 7.26 -12.53
CA THR A 196 -30.73 6.04 -12.24
C THR A 196 -29.89 4.87 -11.73
N LYS A 197 -28.58 4.86 -12.02
CA LYS A 197 -27.67 3.77 -11.66
C LYS A 197 -26.42 4.28 -10.96
N LYS A 198 -26.32 3.92 -9.69
CA LYS A 198 -25.15 4.11 -8.84
C LYS A 198 -24.05 3.13 -9.26
N VAL A 199 -22.79 3.54 -9.16
CA VAL A 199 -21.64 2.67 -9.46
C VAL A 199 -20.84 2.46 -8.20
N MET A 200 -20.55 1.21 -7.89
CA MET A 200 -19.61 0.87 -6.84
C MET A 200 -18.19 0.95 -7.41
N LEU A 201 -17.47 2.02 -7.09
CA LEU A 201 -16.07 2.15 -7.42
C LEU A 201 -15.21 1.68 -6.25
N ILE A 202 -14.52 0.56 -6.42
CA ILE A 202 -13.49 0.13 -5.48
C ILE A 202 -12.21 0.88 -5.85
N TRP A 203 -11.92 1.93 -5.10
CA TRP A 203 -10.72 2.75 -5.28
C TRP A 203 -9.86 2.67 -4.03
N ASP A 204 -8.63 2.20 -4.24
CA ASP A 204 -7.60 2.02 -3.22
C ASP A 204 -7.37 3.28 -2.36
N ASP A 205 -7.34 3.10 -1.03
CA ASP A 205 -7.32 4.15 0.00
C ASP A 205 -5.92 4.72 0.29
N PHE A 206 -4.93 4.48 -0.58
CA PHE A 206 -3.58 5.00 -0.33
C PHE A 206 -3.51 6.53 -0.50
N SER A 207 -2.76 7.13 0.41
CA SER A 207 -2.70 8.56 0.68
C SER A 207 -2.26 9.42 -0.52
N ALA A 208 -3.27 10.01 -1.18
CA ALA A 208 -3.25 11.21 -2.04
C ALA A 208 -4.49 11.26 -2.97
N HIS A 209 -5.27 10.18 -3.03
CA HIS A 209 -6.43 10.08 -3.93
C HIS A 209 -7.68 10.77 -3.38
N PHE A 210 -7.99 10.53 -2.10
CA PHE A 210 -9.17 11.07 -1.44
C PHE A 210 -8.85 12.38 -0.74
N THR A 211 -8.93 13.47 -1.50
CA THR A 211 -9.09 14.80 -0.91
C THR A 211 -10.58 15.12 -0.77
N GLU A 212 -10.94 16.08 0.09
CA GLU A 212 -12.33 16.48 0.30
C GLU A 212 -13.05 16.80 -1.02
N GLU A 213 -12.36 17.48 -1.94
CA GLU A 213 -12.88 17.79 -3.28
C GLU A 213 -13.11 16.55 -4.17
N VAL A 214 -12.29 15.50 -4.03
CA VAL A 214 -12.48 14.23 -4.75
C VAL A 214 -13.66 13.46 -4.16
N VAL A 215 -13.77 13.43 -2.83
CA VAL A 215 -14.89 12.78 -2.13
C VAL A 215 -16.20 13.47 -2.47
N ALA A 216 -16.27 14.79 -2.37
CA ALA A 216 -17.46 15.56 -2.73
C ALA A 216 -17.87 15.33 -4.20
N TYR A 217 -16.89 15.27 -5.11
CA TYR A 217 -17.19 14.95 -6.51
C TYR A 217 -17.70 13.50 -6.69
N ALA A 218 -17.12 12.55 -5.94
CA ALA A 218 -17.56 11.16 -5.96
C ALA A 218 -19.00 11.01 -5.43
N GLU A 219 -19.36 11.66 -4.33
CA GLU A 219 -20.72 11.64 -3.75
C GLU A 219 -21.79 12.16 -4.72
N ILE A 220 -21.46 13.16 -5.54
CA ILE A 220 -22.38 13.67 -6.57
C ILE A 220 -22.56 12.63 -7.70
N MET A 221 -21.54 11.81 -7.96
CA MET A 221 -21.50 10.87 -9.09
C MET A 221 -21.99 9.46 -8.73
N TYR A 222 -21.89 9.07 -7.46
CA TYR A 222 -22.10 7.70 -6.96
C TYR A 222 -23.16 7.57 -5.90
#